data_AF-A0A285IQM5-F1
#
_entry.id   AF-A0A285IQM5-F1
#
_cell.length_a   1.000
_cell.length_b   1.000
_cell.length_c   1.000
_cell.angle_alpha   90.00
_cell.angle_beta   90.00
_cell.angle_gamma   90.00
#
_symmetry.space_group_name_H-M   'P 1'
#
loop_
_entity.id
_entity.type
_entity.pdbx_description
1 polymer ?
#
loop_
_entity_poly.entity_id
_entity_poly.type
_entity_poly.pdbx_seq_one_letter_code
_entity_poly.pdbx_strand_id
1 'polypeptide(L)'
;MSSAGRSSAYCLVLLPLSAAAIAAALAGRPGKAAGWWQVLRERLLGAEGGRIQGPTPAPRRSAVAGHAALSALLGAAALVPLGLEVLTVLRGLLYGLVDHGPYDHSWGGPTLAGAWLAHFAIGIPIIVAAALALTGIAAVHQRLTAALAGRPRAPWVVPVALLAPLPAIAFFIAWLHQI
;
A
#
# COMPACT_ATOMS: atom_id res chain seq x y z
N MET A 1 -15.16 -1.56 -8.49
CA MET A 1 -13.79 -1.02 -8.39
C MET A 1 -12.85 -1.91 -9.19
N SER A 2 -11.89 -1.31 -9.92
CA SER A 2 -10.80 -2.04 -10.57
C SER A 2 -9.92 -2.77 -9.55
N SER A 3 -9.16 -3.77 -9.99
CA SER A 3 -8.19 -4.49 -9.12
C SER A 3 -7.19 -3.54 -8.47
N ALA A 4 -6.72 -2.53 -9.21
CA ALA A 4 -5.81 -1.50 -8.70
C ALA A 4 -6.46 -0.67 -7.58
N GLY A 5 -7.67 -0.12 -7.79
CA GLY A 5 -8.33 0.70 -6.77
C GLY A 5 -8.66 -0.09 -5.49
N ARG A 6 -8.90 -1.39 -5.63
CA ARG A 6 -9.05 -2.31 -4.49
C ARG A 6 -7.75 -2.49 -3.71
N SER A 7 -6.62 -2.63 -4.42
CA SER A 7 -5.28 -2.69 -3.81
C SER A 7 -4.91 -1.38 -3.11
N SER A 8 -5.20 -0.22 -3.71
CA SER A 8 -4.95 1.08 -3.07
C SER A 8 -5.74 1.24 -1.77
N ALA A 9 -7.05 0.96 -1.80
CA ALA A 9 -7.89 0.97 -0.59
C ALA A 9 -7.41 -0.02 0.47
N TYR A 10 -6.95 -1.20 0.05
CA TYR A 10 -6.38 -2.21 0.94
C TYR A 10 -5.11 -1.72 1.63
N CYS A 11 -4.17 -1.18 0.85
CA CYS A 11 -2.89 -0.67 1.34
C CYS A 11 -3.06 0.53 2.28
N LEU A 12 -4.01 1.43 2.01
CA LEU A 12 -4.31 2.59 2.85
C LEU A 12 -4.63 2.20 4.30
N VAL A 13 -5.31 1.07 4.50
CA VAL A 13 -5.75 0.60 5.82
C VAL A 13 -4.68 -0.24 6.53
N LEU A 14 -3.61 -0.69 5.85
CA LEU A 14 -2.62 -1.59 6.44
C LEU A 14 -1.92 -0.99 7.66
N LEU A 15 -1.49 0.27 7.58
CA LEU A 15 -0.76 0.93 8.67
C LEU A 15 -1.62 1.11 9.94
N PRO A 16 -2.82 1.74 9.89
CA PRO A 16 -3.67 1.87 11.07
C PRO A 16 -4.14 0.52 11.60
N LEU A 17 -4.42 -0.45 10.71
CA LEU A 17 -4.83 -1.78 11.14
C LEU A 17 -3.70 -2.55 11.84
N SER A 18 -2.46 -2.36 11.40
CA SER A 18 -1.29 -2.98 12.04
C SER A 18 -1.08 -2.43 13.46
N ALA A 19 -1.22 -1.13 13.65
CA ALA A 19 -1.17 -0.51 14.98
C ALA A 19 -2.27 -1.07 15.90
N ALA A 20 -3.51 -1.14 15.41
CA ALA A 20 -4.62 -1.73 16.15
C ALA A 20 -4.37 -3.23 16.48
N ALA A 21 -3.77 -3.98 15.57
CA ALA A 21 -3.46 -5.39 15.76
C ALA A 21 -2.36 -5.62 16.80
N ILE A 22 -1.33 -4.76 16.85
CA ILE A 22 -0.31 -4.77 17.92
C ILE A 22 -0.99 -4.55 19.26
N ALA A 23 -1.83 -3.52 19.39
CA ALA A 23 -2.56 -3.25 20.62
C ALA A 23 -3.46 -4.43 21.04
N ALA A 24 -4.17 -5.04 20.10
CA ALA A 24 -4.99 -6.23 20.35
C ALA A 24 -4.16 -7.45 20.77
N ALA A 25 -2.98 -7.66 20.20
CA ALA A 25 -2.09 -8.74 20.58
C ALA A 25 -1.54 -8.56 22.00
N LEU A 26 -1.16 -7.33 22.37
CA LEU A 26 -0.73 -6.96 23.72
C LEU A 26 -1.87 -7.13 24.74
N ALA A 27 -3.10 -6.81 24.35
CA ALA A 27 -4.31 -7.03 25.16
C ALA A 27 -4.77 -8.51 25.22
N GLY A 28 -3.99 -9.46 24.70
CA GLY A 28 -4.31 -10.89 24.74
C GLY A 28 -5.41 -11.34 23.79
N ARG A 29 -5.68 -10.58 22.72
CA ARG A 29 -6.73 -10.84 21.71
C ARG A 29 -6.17 -11.18 20.32
N PRO A 30 -5.18 -12.08 20.17
CA PRO A 30 -4.52 -12.35 18.88
C PRO A 30 -5.49 -12.91 17.80
N GLY A 31 -6.50 -13.69 18.19
CA GLY A 31 -7.51 -14.20 17.26
C GLY A 31 -8.37 -13.09 16.63
N LYS A 32 -8.69 -12.03 17.40
CA LYS A 32 -9.45 -10.88 16.88
C LYS A 32 -8.64 -10.09 15.86
N ALA A 33 -7.36 -9.84 16.16
CA ALA A 33 -6.42 -9.19 15.24
C ALA A 33 -6.29 -9.99 13.92
N ALA A 34 -6.10 -11.31 14.02
CA ALA A 34 -6.05 -12.19 12.85
C ALA A 34 -7.34 -12.11 12.00
N GLY A 35 -8.51 -12.08 12.65
CA GLY A 35 -9.80 -11.93 12.00
C GLY A 35 -9.95 -10.64 11.20
N TRP A 36 -9.41 -9.51 11.69
CA TRP A 36 -9.49 -8.24 10.96
C TRP A 36 -8.78 -8.28 9.61
N TRP A 37 -7.59 -8.90 9.51
CA TRP A 37 -6.91 -9.04 8.22
C TRP A 37 -7.63 -9.99 7.27
N GLN A 38 -8.32 -11.04 7.78
CA GLN A 38 -9.15 -11.90 6.94
C GLN A 38 -10.33 -11.11 6.35
N VAL A 39 -11.06 -10.39 7.20
CA VAL A 39 -12.18 -9.53 6.76
C VAL A 39 -11.72 -8.48 5.76
N LEU A 40 -10.57 -7.84 5.99
CA LEU A 40 -10.03 -6.85 5.06
C LEU A 40 -9.73 -7.48 3.68
N ARG A 41 -9.13 -8.67 3.65
CA ARG A 41 -8.81 -9.39 2.40
C ARG A 41 -10.05 -9.83 1.65
N GLU A 42 -11.05 -10.35 2.36
CA GLU A 42 -12.33 -10.75 1.79
C GLU A 42 -13.04 -9.55 1.17
N ARG A 43 -13.22 -8.48 1.97
CA ARG A 43 -13.96 -7.28 1.53
C ARG A 43 -13.27 -6.56 0.38
N LEU A 44 -11.98 -6.26 0.52
CA LEU A 44 -11.30 -5.39 -0.42
C LEU A 44 -10.64 -6.14 -1.56
N LEU A 45 -10.15 -7.35 -1.36
CA LEU A 45 -9.43 -8.08 -2.41
C LEU A 45 -10.21 -9.27 -2.98
N GLY A 46 -11.35 -9.65 -2.35
CA GLY A 46 -12.19 -10.73 -2.86
C GLY A 46 -11.46 -12.06 -2.81
N ALA A 47 -10.46 -12.15 -1.92
CA ALA A 47 -9.88 -13.42 -1.57
C ALA A 47 -11.03 -14.21 -0.96
N GLU A 48 -11.51 -15.24 -1.68
CA GLU A 48 -12.40 -16.20 -1.08
C GLU A 48 -11.69 -16.69 0.17
N GLY A 49 -12.30 -16.36 1.32
CA GLY A 49 -11.84 -16.84 2.60
C GLY A 49 -11.74 -18.33 2.44
N GLY A 50 -10.51 -18.84 2.34
CA GLY A 50 -10.27 -20.26 2.36
C GLY A 50 -10.81 -20.71 3.69
N ARG A 51 -12.08 -21.13 3.71
CA ARG A 51 -12.71 -21.79 4.83
C ARG A 51 -11.81 -22.98 5.06
N ILE A 52 -10.94 -22.85 6.04
CA ILE A 52 -10.26 -24.01 6.54
C ILE A 52 -11.35 -24.84 7.18
N GLN A 53 -11.72 -25.92 6.50
CA GLN A 53 -12.54 -26.96 7.05
C GLN A 53 -11.70 -27.64 8.13
N GLY A 54 -11.86 -27.17 9.36
CA GLY A 54 -11.20 -27.71 10.55
C GLY A 54 -10.93 -26.65 11.61
N PRO A 55 -10.85 -27.03 12.90
CA PRO A 55 -10.46 -26.12 13.97
C PRO A 55 -9.00 -25.71 13.78
N THR A 56 -8.76 -24.52 13.22
CA THR A 56 -7.42 -23.91 13.24
C THR A 56 -7.05 -23.54 14.67
N PRO A 57 -5.88 -23.96 15.19
CA PRO A 57 -5.38 -23.50 16.47
C PRO A 57 -5.36 -21.96 16.51
N ALA A 58 -5.72 -21.38 17.65
CA ALA A 58 -5.67 -19.94 17.83
C ALA A 58 -4.24 -19.43 17.55
N PRO A 59 -4.07 -18.35 16.76
CA PRO A 59 -2.74 -17.86 16.40
C PRO A 59 -1.99 -17.39 17.66
N ARG A 60 -0.72 -17.80 17.78
CA ARG A 60 0.16 -17.39 18.89
C ARG A 60 0.34 -15.87 18.89
N ARG A 61 0.43 -15.25 20.08
CA ARG A 61 0.64 -13.80 20.21
C ARG A 61 1.87 -13.30 19.44
N SER A 62 2.99 -14.04 19.50
CA SER A 62 4.22 -13.71 18.77
C SER A 62 4.06 -13.76 17.26
N ALA A 63 3.28 -14.72 16.73
CA ALA A 63 2.99 -14.81 15.30
C ALA A 63 2.15 -13.61 14.82
N VAL A 64 1.16 -13.20 15.61
CA VAL A 64 0.34 -12.00 15.32
C VAL A 64 1.16 -10.72 15.40
N ALA A 65 2.01 -10.58 16.43
CA ALA A 65 2.88 -9.41 16.57
C ALA A 65 3.88 -9.30 15.41
N GLY A 66 4.52 -10.41 15.03
CA GLY A 66 5.41 -10.45 13.87
C GLY A 66 4.70 -10.16 12.55
N HIS A 67 3.47 -10.67 12.37
CA HIS A 67 2.65 -10.30 11.22
C HIS A 67 2.34 -8.81 11.21
N ALA A 68 1.88 -8.24 12.34
CA ALA A 68 1.56 -6.83 12.43
C ALA A 68 2.78 -5.92 12.16
N ALA A 69 3.97 -6.31 12.63
CA ALA A 69 5.20 -5.57 12.33
C ALA A 69 5.51 -5.57 10.82
N LEU A 70 5.44 -6.73 10.15
CA LEU A 70 5.65 -6.83 8.71
C LEU A 70 4.54 -6.09 7.92
N SER A 71 3.29 -6.16 8.38
CA SER A 71 2.17 -5.41 7.81
C SER A 71 2.36 -3.90 7.96
N ALA A 72 2.94 -3.43 9.07
CA ALA A 72 3.27 -2.03 9.27
C ALA A 72 4.38 -1.57 8.31
N LEU A 73 5.42 -2.39 8.09
CA LEU A 73 6.47 -2.09 7.11
C LEU A 73 5.90 -2.00 5.69
N LEU A 74 5.04 -2.94 5.30
CA LEU A 74 4.36 -2.91 4.00
C LEU A 74 3.42 -1.70 3.87
N GLY A 75 2.69 -1.35 4.95
CA GLY A 75 1.85 -0.16 5.00
C GLY A 75 2.66 1.14 4.89
N ALA A 76 3.81 1.22 5.54
CA ALA A 76 4.71 2.37 5.46
C ALA A 76 5.30 2.51 4.04
N ALA A 77 5.75 1.40 3.44
CA ALA A 77 6.22 1.38 2.06
C ALA A 77 5.12 1.83 1.06
N ALA A 78 3.85 1.48 1.33
CA ALA A 78 2.72 1.87 0.49
C ALA A 78 2.38 3.37 0.54
N LEU A 79 2.85 4.13 1.53
CA LEU A 79 2.59 5.57 1.62
C LEU A 79 3.17 6.34 0.43
N VAL A 80 4.33 5.91 -0.10
CA VAL A 80 4.95 6.54 -1.27
C VAL A 80 4.08 6.41 -2.52
N PRO A 81 3.72 5.20 -3.01
CA PRO A 81 2.86 5.08 -4.18
C PRO A 81 1.46 5.68 -3.95
N LEU A 82 0.87 5.59 -2.75
CA LEU A 82 -0.38 6.29 -2.43
C LEU A 82 -0.24 7.81 -2.57
N GLY A 83 0.86 8.38 -2.06
CA GLY A 83 1.18 9.79 -2.21
C GLY A 83 1.37 10.18 -3.67
N LEU A 84 2.00 9.33 -4.48
CA LEU A 84 2.13 9.53 -5.92
C LEU A 84 0.78 9.51 -6.65
N GLU A 85 -0.16 8.64 -6.26
CA GLU A 85 -1.52 8.66 -6.81
C GLU A 85 -2.19 10.02 -6.54
N VAL A 86 -2.10 10.51 -5.29
CA VAL A 86 -2.66 11.82 -4.89
C VAL A 86 -1.99 12.97 -5.64
N LEU A 87 -0.65 13.02 -5.67
CA LEU A 87 0.10 14.06 -6.36
C LEU A 87 -0.21 14.09 -7.85
N THR A 88 -0.36 12.92 -8.48
CA THR A 88 -0.72 12.81 -9.90
C THR A 88 -2.12 13.32 -10.18
N VAL A 89 -3.08 13.07 -9.30
CA VAL A 89 -4.43 13.65 -9.45
C VAL A 89 -4.38 15.17 -9.31
N LEU A 90 -3.67 15.68 -8.29
CA LEU A 90 -3.57 17.12 -8.04
C LEU A 90 -2.83 17.85 -9.15
N ARG A 91 -1.64 17.39 -9.53
CA ARG A 91 -0.78 18.08 -10.51
C ARG A 91 -0.99 17.63 -11.95
N GLY A 92 -1.67 16.52 -12.20
CA GLY A 92 -2.05 16.07 -13.54
C GLY A 92 -3.47 16.52 -13.86
N LEU A 93 -4.45 15.86 -13.27
CA LEU A 93 -5.86 16.10 -13.60
C LEU A 93 -6.33 17.50 -13.15
N LEU A 94 -5.95 17.92 -11.95
CA LEU A 94 -6.41 19.15 -11.32
C LEU A 94 -5.37 20.29 -11.40
N TYR A 95 -4.41 20.23 -12.33
CA TYR A 95 -3.26 21.16 -12.38
C TYR A 95 -3.70 22.63 -12.29
N GLY A 96 -4.65 23.07 -13.13
CA GLY A 96 -5.12 24.45 -13.15
C GLY A 96 -5.91 24.90 -11.92
N LEU A 97 -6.29 23.97 -11.03
CA LEU A 97 -6.89 24.28 -9.72
C LEU A 97 -5.83 24.43 -8.62
N VAL A 98 -4.69 23.73 -8.73
CA VAL A 98 -3.63 23.76 -7.71
C VAL A 98 -2.49 24.72 -8.05
N ASP A 99 -2.27 25.00 -9.33
CA ASP A 99 -1.21 25.87 -9.84
C ASP A 99 -1.80 26.95 -10.76
N HIS A 100 -1.69 28.20 -10.31
CA HIS A 100 -2.31 29.37 -10.94
C HIS A 100 -1.31 30.18 -11.78
N GLY A 101 -0.08 29.68 -11.94
CA GLY A 101 1.00 30.37 -12.64
C GLY A 101 1.77 31.37 -11.77
N PRO A 102 2.66 32.19 -12.36
CA PRO A 102 2.92 32.29 -13.81
C PRO A 102 3.56 31.02 -14.39
N TYR A 103 3.24 30.68 -15.64
CA TYR A 103 3.69 29.44 -16.29
C TYR A 103 4.98 29.58 -17.10
N ASP A 104 5.68 30.72 -16.99
CA ASP A 104 6.85 31.07 -17.81
C ASP A 104 7.99 30.04 -17.74
N HIS A 105 8.04 29.26 -16.66
CA HIS A 105 9.02 28.19 -16.44
C HIS A 105 8.40 26.79 -16.33
N SER A 106 7.11 26.66 -16.67
CA SER A 106 6.42 25.36 -16.63
C SER A 106 6.84 24.47 -17.79
N TRP A 107 6.98 23.17 -17.51
CA TRP A 107 7.11 22.17 -18.56
C TRP A 107 5.89 22.20 -19.47
N GLY A 108 6.07 22.12 -20.79
CA GLY A 108 4.97 22.27 -21.76
C GLY A 108 4.70 23.71 -22.22
N GLY A 109 5.47 24.69 -21.72
CA GLY A 109 5.48 26.08 -22.22
C GLY A 109 4.68 27.06 -21.35
N PRO A 110 4.63 28.35 -21.76
CA PRO A 110 4.13 29.46 -20.93
C PRO A 110 2.60 29.54 -20.83
N THR A 111 1.89 28.48 -21.22
CA THR A 111 0.43 28.44 -21.21
C THR A 111 -0.06 27.41 -20.20
N LEU A 112 -1.21 27.68 -19.57
CA LEU A 112 -1.87 26.70 -18.69
C LEU A 112 -2.11 25.37 -19.42
N ALA A 113 -2.58 25.41 -20.67
CA ALA A 113 -2.89 24.20 -21.44
C ALA A 113 -1.65 23.35 -21.70
N GLY A 114 -0.53 23.97 -22.07
CA GLY A 114 0.74 23.29 -22.26
C GLY A 114 1.28 22.69 -20.96
N ALA A 115 1.24 23.47 -19.88
CA ALA A 115 1.64 23.04 -18.54
C ALA A 115 0.81 21.85 -18.03
N TRP A 116 -0.51 21.95 -18.15
CA TRP A 116 -1.43 20.86 -17.81
C TRP A 116 -1.14 19.60 -18.62
N LEU A 117 -0.99 19.72 -19.94
CA LEU A 117 -0.79 18.56 -20.82
C LEU A 117 0.50 17.82 -20.46
N ALA A 118 1.59 18.54 -20.20
CA ALA A 118 2.86 17.95 -19.79
C ALA A 118 2.72 17.16 -18.48
N HIS A 119 2.15 17.77 -17.44
CA HIS A 119 2.00 17.12 -16.14
C HIS A 119 0.99 15.96 -16.17
N PHE A 120 -0.09 16.09 -16.94
CA PHE A 120 -1.05 15.00 -17.14
C PHE A 120 -0.39 13.82 -17.84
N ALA A 121 0.36 14.06 -18.93
CA ALA A 121 1.04 13.01 -19.68
C ALA A 121 2.11 12.29 -18.85
N ILE A 122 2.88 13.03 -18.03
CA ILE A 122 3.88 12.45 -17.10
C ILE A 122 3.20 11.71 -15.95
N GLY A 123 2.02 12.18 -15.52
CA GLY A 123 1.23 11.52 -14.50
C GLY A 123 0.78 10.10 -14.88
N ILE A 124 0.47 9.85 -16.15
CA ILE A 124 0.00 8.53 -16.63
C ILE A 124 0.97 7.38 -16.31
N PRO A 125 2.26 7.41 -16.70
CA PRO A 125 3.18 6.35 -16.33
C PRO A 125 3.40 6.26 -14.82
N ILE A 126 3.38 7.39 -14.09
CA ILE A 126 3.52 7.40 -12.62
C ILE A 126 2.35 6.70 -11.94
N ILE A 127 1.10 6.99 -12.33
CA ILE A 127 -0.08 6.35 -11.73
C ILE A 127 -0.11 4.85 -12.02
N VAL A 128 0.32 4.44 -13.22
CA VAL A 128 0.43 3.01 -13.57
C VAL A 128 1.48 2.33 -12.69
N ALA A 129 2.66 2.93 -12.54
CA ALA A 129 3.72 2.39 -11.68
C ALA A 129 3.28 2.29 -10.20
N ALA A 130 2.61 3.33 -9.68
CA ALA A 130 2.06 3.35 -8.33
C ALA A 130 1.01 2.25 -8.12
N ALA A 131 0.07 2.10 -9.05
CA ALA A 131 -0.96 1.06 -9.01
C ALA A 131 -0.36 -0.37 -9.03
N LEU A 132 0.68 -0.59 -9.84
CA LEU A 132 1.40 -1.86 -9.88
C LEU A 132 2.14 -2.13 -8.56
N ALA A 133 2.80 -1.13 -7.99
CA ALA A 133 3.47 -1.24 -6.69
C ALA A 133 2.48 -1.61 -5.58
N LEU A 134 1.32 -0.93 -5.51
CA LEU A 134 0.27 -1.21 -4.53
C LEU A 134 -0.33 -2.60 -4.70
N THR A 135 -0.53 -3.04 -5.95
CA THR A 135 -0.97 -4.39 -6.25
C THR A 135 0.05 -5.44 -5.79
N GLY A 136 1.34 -5.18 -6.00
CA GLY A 136 2.44 -6.02 -5.51
C GLY A 136 2.46 -6.11 -3.97
N ILE A 137 2.36 -4.97 -3.28
CA ILE A 137 2.30 -4.91 -1.81
C ILE A 137 1.09 -5.70 -1.29
N ALA A 138 -0.09 -5.49 -1.88
CA ALA A 138 -1.30 -6.23 -1.52
C ALA A 138 -1.11 -7.75 -1.71
N ALA A 139 -0.49 -8.18 -2.81
CA ALA A 139 -0.21 -9.60 -3.08
C ALA A 139 0.78 -10.21 -2.08
N VAL A 140 1.85 -9.50 -1.72
CA VAL A 140 2.81 -9.92 -0.68
C VAL A 140 2.09 -10.07 0.66
N HIS A 141 1.31 -9.06 1.05
CA HIS A 141 0.56 -9.08 2.30
C HIS A 141 -0.46 -10.22 2.34
N GLN A 142 -1.19 -10.50 1.25
CA GLN A 142 -2.10 -11.64 1.19
C GLN A 142 -1.40 -12.97 1.47
N ARG A 143 -0.21 -13.19 0.90
CA ARG A 143 0.60 -14.40 1.14
C ARG A 143 1.10 -14.47 2.57
N LEU A 144 1.46 -13.32 3.15
CA LEU A 144 1.85 -13.22 4.54
C LEU A 144 0.68 -13.56 5.48
N THR A 145 -0.53 -13.07 5.21
CA THR A 145 -1.72 -13.33 6.03
C THR A 145 -2.21 -14.77 5.88
N ALA A 146 -2.01 -15.40 4.72
CA ALA A 146 -2.33 -16.81 4.53
C ALA A 146 -1.61 -17.73 5.52
N ALA A 147 -0.38 -17.38 5.93
CA ALA A 147 0.38 -18.13 6.92
C ALA A 147 -0.23 -18.09 8.32
N LEU A 148 -0.97 -17.04 8.67
CA LEU A 148 -1.72 -16.99 9.94
C LEU A 148 -2.87 -17.99 9.98
N ALA A 149 -3.36 -18.41 8.81
CA ALA A 149 -4.34 -19.48 8.67
C ALA A 149 -3.66 -20.87 8.57
N GLY A 150 -2.36 -21.00 8.88
CA GLY A 150 -1.67 -22.29 8.82
C GLY A 150 -1.28 -22.76 7.42
N ARG A 151 -1.47 -21.94 6.37
CA ARG A 151 -0.90 -22.26 5.05
C ARG A 151 0.63 -22.11 5.06
N PRO A 152 1.37 -22.95 4.32
CA PRO A 152 2.82 -22.81 4.23
C PRO A 152 3.18 -21.44 3.66
N ARG A 153 4.09 -20.74 4.35
CA ARG A 153 4.59 -19.43 3.93
C ARG A 153 5.72 -19.62 2.93
N ALA A 154 5.63 -19.01 1.75
CA ALA A 154 6.76 -18.97 0.84
C ALA A 154 7.93 -18.20 1.48
N PRO A 155 9.17 -18.74 1.42
CA PRO A 155 10.30 -18.22 2.20
C PRO A 155 10.68 -16.79 1.81
N TRP A 156 10.39 -16.37 0.58
CA TRP A 156 10.70 -15.04 0.06
C TRP A 156 9.77 -13.93 0.58
N VAL A 157 8.60 -14.26 1.14
CA VAL A 157 7.60 -13.24 1.52
C VAL A 157 8.09 -12.34 2.65
N VAL A 158 8.81 -12.91 3.63
CA VAL A 158 9.40 -12.15 4.74
C VAL A 158 10.51 -11.22 4.28
N PRO A 159 11.56 -11.69 3.57
CA PRO A 159 12.61 -10.79 3.11
C PRO A 159 12.06 -9.70 2.19
N VAL A 160 11.10 -10.00 1.31
CA VAL A 160 10.44 -8.95 0.51
C VAL A 160 9.73 -7.92 1.38
N ALA A 161 8.97 -8.35 2.41
CA ALA A 161 8.29 -7.41 3.30
C ALA A 161 9.27 -6.57 4.15
N LEU A 162 10.40 -7.14 4.55
CA LEU A 162 11.47 -6.42 5.27
C LEU A 162 12.20 -5.41 4.38
N LEU A 163 12.40 -5.73 3.11
CA LEU A 163 13.13 -4.89 2.15
C LEU A 163 12.24 -3.86 1.45
N ALA A 164 10.91 -4.05 1.43
CA ALA A 164 9.96 -3.16 0.76
C ALA A 164 10.08 -1.66 1.13
N PRO A 165 10.42 -1.27 2.38
CA PRO A 165 10.62 0.14 2.71
C PRO A 165 11.86 0.77 2.05
N LEU A 166 12.89 -0.01 1.69
CA LEU A 166 14.14 0.53 1.15
C LEU A 166 13.96 1.36 -0.13
N PRO A 167 13.29 0.88 -1.19
CA PRO A 167 13.04 1.70 -2.38
C PRO A 167 12.17 2.92 -2.08
N ALA A 168 11.21 2.82 -1.15
CA ALA A 168 10.37 3.94 -0.75
C ALA A 168 11.19 5.04 -0.05
N ILE A 169 12.11 4.65 0.85
CA ILE A 169 13.04 5.56 1.53
C ILE A 169 14.00 6.19 0.52
N ALA A 170 14.62 5.38 -0.36
CA ALA A 170 15.54 5.88 -1.37
C ALA A 170 14.84 6.88 -2.30
N PHE A 171 13.63 6.58 -2.77
CA PHE A 171 12.80 7.49 -3.55
C PHE A 171 12.52 8.79 -2.78
N PHE A 172 12.12 8.70 -1.51
CA PHE A 172 11.83 9.87 -0.70
C PHE A 172 13.07 10.76 -0.47
N ILE A 173 14.24 10.16 -0.26
CA ILE A 173 15.52 10.88 -0.15
C ILE A 173 15.87 11.55 -1.49
N ALA A 174 15.81 10.82 -2.60
CA ALA A 174 16.07 11.37 -3.93
C ALA A 174 15.13 12.54 -4.24
N TRP A 175 13.84 12.41 -3.87
CA TRP A 175 12.85 13.47 -3.98
C TRP A 175 13.20 14.69 -3.12
N LEU A 176 13.58 14.51 -1.87
CA LEU A 176 13.96 15.63 -1.00
C LEU A 176 15.21 16.37 -1.50
N HIS A 177 16.15 15.64 -2.09
CA HIS A 177 17.39 16.21 -2.60
C HIS A 177 17.30 16.65 -4.07
N GLN A 178 16.16 16.40 -4.73
CA GLN A 178 15.95 16.69 -6.16
C GLN A 178 17.07 16.09 -7.05
N ILE A 179 17.44 14.83 -6.78
CA ILE A 179 18.49 14.06 -7.49
C ILE A 179 17.87 13.23 -8.62
#